data_AF-A0A4Y2HHQ0-F1
#
_entry.id   AF-A0A4Y2HHQ0-F1
#
_cell.length_a   1.000
_cell.length_b   1.000
_cell.length_c   1.000
_cell.angle_alpha   90.00
_cell.angle_beta   90.00
_cell.angle_gamma   90.00
#
_symmetry.space_group_name_H-M   'P 1'
#
loop_
_entity.id
_entity.type
_entity.pdbx_description
1 polymer ?
#
loop_
_entity_poly.entity_id
_entity_poly.type
_entity_poly.pdbx_seq_one_letter_code
_entity_poly.pdbx_strand_id
1 'polypeptide(L)'
;MQSKFRTANNRSPTSRPTIYEWPERFITTGSILPKPKSGRPSRRLYDVKRIQDTFHCSPRKSIRSAAQHLQIPRSTVIDVVHKKLRLYAYKLQLLHELKLDDKPQRRTFAEEMLQKTEDDENFLQSVIFSDEATFHVSGIVNRHNTRIWGLENPHAVLEQARDSRKVSVWCGLLHDSNYRAFYLFQSNCPL
;
A
#
# COMPACT_ATOMS: atom_id res chain seq x y z
N MET A 1 1.24 -59.89 -1.69
CA MET A 1 0.17 -58.90 -1.40
C MET A 1 0.56 -57.45 -1.72
N GLN A 2 1.72 -56.94 -1.28
CA GLN A 2 2.08 -55.52 -1.48
C GLN A 2 2.32 -55.09 -2.94
N SER A 3 2.81 -56.00 -3.80
CA SER A 3 3.02 -55.72 -5.24
C SER A 3 1.69 -55.42 -5.96
N LYS A 4 0.65 -56.27 -5.77
CA LYS A 4 -0.69 -56.07 -6.36
C LYS A 4 -1.36 -54.75 -5.93
N PHE A 5 -1.16 -54.32 -4.69
CA PHE A 5 -1.70 -53.04 -4.18
C PHE A 5 -1.08 -51.83 -4.88
N ARG A 6 0.24 -51.87 -5.15
CA ARG A 6 0.94 -50.80 -5.86
C ARG A 6 0.44 -50.67 -7.30
N THR A 7 0.23 -51.79 -7.99
CA THR A 7 -0.29 -51.83 -9.36
C THR A 7 -1.72 -51.28 -9.45
N ALA A 8 -2.58 -51.55 -8.46
CA ALA A 8 -3.97 -51.10 -8.47
C ALA A 8 -4.17 -49.63 -8.03
N ASN A 9 -3.41 -49.16 -7.03
CA ASN A 9 -3.67 -47.86 -6.37
C ASN A 9 -2.62 -46.78 -6.68
N ASN A 10 -1.60 -47.11 -7.47
CA ASN A 10 -0.48 -46.25 -7.85
C ASN A 10 0.18 -45.51 -6.66
N ARG A 11 0.15 -46.12 -5.48
CA ARG A 11 0.70 -45.60 -4.22
C ARG A 11 1.30 -46.73 -3.40
N SER A 12 2.32 -46.41 -2.61
CA SER A 12 2.91 -47.38 -1.68
C SER A 12 1.91 -47.70 -0.54
N PRO A 13 1.81 -48.98 -0.12
CA PRO A 13 1.00 -49.35 1.03
C PRO A 13 1.44 -48.58 2.29
N THR A 14 0.49 -48.23 3.15
CA THR A 14 0.78 -47.68 4.48
C THR A 14 1.60 -48.67 5.30
N SER A 15 2.46 -48.15 6.18
CA SER A 15 3.37 -49.00 6.96
C SER A 15 2.59 -49.94 7.89
N ARG A 16 3.09 -51.17 8.09
CA ARG A 16 2.49 -52.15 9.03
C ARG A 16 2.15 -51.54 10.41
N PRO A 17 3.05 -50.78 11.09
CA PRO A 17 2.70 -50.20 12.37
C PRO A 17 1.55 -49.18 12.27
N THR A 18 1.46 -48.41 11.19
CA THR A 18 0.33 -47.49 10.94
C THR A 18 -0.99 -48.23 10.79
N ILE A 19 -0.99 -49.42 10.17
CA ILE A 19 -2.20 -50.25 9.98
C ILE A 19 -2.71 -50.78 11.33
N TYR A 20 -1.81 -51.22 12.23
CA TYR A 20 -2.20 -51.69 13.56
C TYR A 20 -2.58 -50.55 14.51
N GLU A 21 -2.12 -49.32 14.27
CA GLU A 21 -2.48 -48.13 15.07
C GLU A 21 -3.90 -47.60 14.76
N TRP A 22 -4.45 -47.88 13.57
CA TRP A 22 -5.75 -47.35 13.14
C TRP A 22 -6.94 -47.84 13.98
N PRO A 23 -7.09 -49.14 14.29
CA PRO A 23 -8.17 -49.61 15.16
C PRO A 23 -8.13 -48.95 16.54
N GLU A 24 -6.96 -48.91 17.17
CA GLU A 24 -6.76 -48.28 18.48
C GLU A 24 -7.10 -46.78 18.47
N ARG A 25 -6.65 -46.05 17.43
CA ARG A 25 -6.99 -44.64 17.24
C ARG A 25 -8.48 -44.43 17.02
N PHE A 26 -9.11 -45.28 16.23
CA PHE A 26 -10.54 -45.19 15.96
C PHE A 26 -11.37 -45.44 17.22
N ILE A 27 -11.03 -46.46 18.01
CA ILE A 27 -11.69 -46.75 19.29
C ILE A 27 -11.52 -45.58 20.27
N THR A 28 -10.31 -45.00 20.33
CA THR A 28 -10.00 -43.95 21.32
C THR A 28 -10.53 -42.56 20.95
N THR A 29 -10.52 -42.20 19.66
CA THR A 29 -10.82 -40.82 19.21
C THR A 29 -11.99 -40.71 18.22
N GLY A 30 -12.57 -41.83 17.79
CA GLY A 30 -13.65 -41.85 16.79
C GLY A 30 -13.19 -41.46 15.37
N SER A 31 -11.89 -41.29 15.15
CA SER A 31 -11.33 -40.87 13.85
C SER A 31 -10.02 -41.59 13.55
N ILE A 32 -9.79 -41.87 12.27
CA ILE A 32 -8.53 -42.40 11.74
C ILE A 32 -7.58 -41.23 11.36
N LEU A 33 -8.06 -39.99 11.41
CA LEU A 33 -7.25 -38.82 11.09
C LEU A 33 -6.15 -38.61 12.14
N PRO A 34 -4.95 -38.16 11.73
CA PRO A 34 -3.89 -37.84 12.66
C PRO A 34 -4.33 -36.71 13.60
N LYS A 35 -3.92 -36.81 14.87
CA LYS A 35 -4.14 -35.77 15.86
C LYS A 35 -3.56 -34.43 15.36
N PRO A 36 -4.20 -33.29 15.65
CA PRO A 36 -3.64 -31.98 15.33
C PRO A 36 -2.25 -31.88 15.97
N LYS A 37 -1.25 -31.62 15.13
CA LYS A 37 0.12 -31.44 15.59
C LYS A 37 0.18 -30.15 16.42
N SER A 38 0.90 -30.17 17.54
CA SER A 38 1.28 -28.94 18.22
C SER A 38 2.11 -28.11 17.24
N GLY A 39 1.50 -27.04 16.71
CA GLY A 39 2.19 -26.13 15.81
C GLY A 39 3.36 -25.44 16.50
N ARG A 40 4.18 -24.74 15.71
CA ARG A 40 5.21 -23.85 16.26
C ARG A 40 4.56 -22.89 17.28
N PRO A 41 5.15 -22.69 18.47
CA PRO A 41 4.60 -21.79 19.47
C PRO A 41 4.30 -20.43 18.86
N SER A 42 3.09 -19.92 19.12
CA SER A 42 2.74 -18.56 18.74
C SER A 42 3.73 -17.60 19.42
N ARG A 43 4.15 -16.55 18.70
CA ARG A 43 5.08 -15.53 19.22
C ARG A 43 4.60 -14.97 20.56
N ARG A 44 5.54 -14.56 21.41
CA ARG A 44 5.29 -14.09 22.79
C ARG A 44 4.19 -13.02 22.78
N LEU A 45 3.13 -13.22 23.59
CA LEU A 45 1.98 -12.30 23.69
C LEU A 45 2.41 -10.85 23.98
N TYR A 46 3.51 -10.66 24.70
CA TYR A 46 4.11 -9.37 25.01
C TYR A 46 4.49 -8.55 23.76
N ASP A 47 4.98 -9.20 22.71
CA ASP A 47 5.39 -8.51 21.47
C ASP A 47 4.18 -7.99 20.69
N VAL A 48 3.04 -8.70 20.77
CA VAL A 48 1.79 -8.30 20.11
C VAL A 48 1.26 -7.00 20.70
N LYS A 49 1.20 -6.90 22.04
CA LYS A 49 0.69 -5.71 22.72
C LYS A 49 1.55 -4.48 22.43
N ARG A 50 2.88 -4.61 22.47
CA ARG A 50 3.80 -3.50 22.14
C ARG A 50 3.66 -3.01 20.71
N ILE A 51 3.47 -3.93 19.76
CA ILE A 51 3.21 -3.58 18.36
C ILE A 51 1.87 -2.85 18.26
N GLN A 52 0.82 -3.35 18.91
CA GLN A 52 -0.50 -2.72 18.93
C GLN A 52 -0.44 -1.30 19.50
N ASP A 53 0.17 -1.11 20.66
CA ASP A 53 0.32 0.19 21.32
C ASP A 53 1.10 1.17 20.43
N THR A 54 2.14 0.69 19.74
CA THR A 54 2.95 1.51 18.82
C THR A 54 2.12 2.06 17.66
N PHE A 55 1.28 1.23 17.04
CA PHE A 55 0.42 1.66 15.93
C PHE A 55 -0.81 2.43 16.42
N HIS A 56 -1.27 2.20 17.65
CA HIS A 56 -2.32 2.99 18.27
C HIS A 56 -1.84 4.43 18.57
N CYS A 57 -0.65 4.59 19.16
CA CYS A 57 -0.05 5.90 19.42
C CYS A 57 0.41 6.62 18.15
N SER A 58 0.83 5.88 17.13
CA SER A 58 1.31 6.45 15.86
C SER A 58 0.84 5.64 14.66
N PRO A 59 -0.41 5.86 14.21
CA PRO A 59 -0.99 5.11 13.08
C PRO A 59 -0.25 5.29 11.75
N ARG A 60 0.55 6.35 11.62
CA ARG A 60 1.34 6.68 10.42
C ARG A 60 2.75 6.06 10.44
N LYS A 61 3.14 5.42 11.54
CA LYS A 61 4.50 4.88 11.68
C LYS A 61 4.74 3.76 10.67
N SER A 62 5.90 3.78 10.02
CA SER A 62 6.24 2.73 9.06
C SER A 62 6.59 1.43 9.79
N ILE A 63 6.34 0.29 9.15
CA ILE A 63 6.71 -1.03 9.72
C ILE A 63 8.22 -1.10 10.00
N ARG A 64 9.06 -0.47 9.15
CA ARG A 64 10.51 -0.42 9.36
C ARG A 64 10.86 0.39 10.62
N SER A 65 10.26 1.56 10.79
CA SER A 65 10.46 2.40 11.97
C SER A 65 9.94 1.72 13.24
N ALA A 66 8.77 1.08 13.19
CA ALA A 66 8.23 0.33 14.31
C ALA A 66 9.12 -0.87 14.70
N ALA A 67 9.63 -1.61 13.70
CA ALA A 67 10.57 -2.72 13.91
C ALA A 67 11.87 -2.25 14.58
N GLN A 68 12.44 -1.14 14.12
CA GLN A 68 13.65 -0.54 14.71
C GLN A 68 13.39 -0.04 16.14
N HIS A 69 12.28 0.67 16.35
CA HIS A 69 11.90 1.21 17.66
C HIS A 69 11.67 0.11 18.70
N LEU A 70 11.02 -0.99 18.30
CA LEU A 70 10.72 -2.11 19.20
C LEU A 70 11.85 -3.14 19.29
N GLN A 71 12.88 -3.03 18.45
CA GLN A 71 13.93 -4.03 18.27
C GLN A 71 13.39 -5.43 17.93
N ILE A 72 12.34 -5.46 17.09
CA ILE A 72 11.67 -6.68 16.65
C ILE A 72 11.96 -6.87 15.16
N PRO A 73 12.19 -8.12 14.66
CA PRO A 73 12.37 -8.35 13.25
C PRO A 73 11.18 -7.83 12.43
N ARG A 74 11.46 -7.19 11.29
CA ARG A 74 10.43 -6.59 10.42
C ARG A 74 9.35 -7.60 10.01
N SER A 75 9.72 -8.84 9.71
CA SER A 75 8.78 -9.92 9.39
C SER A 75 7.78 -10.18 10.51
N THR A 76 8.22 -10.01 11.75
CA THR A 76 7.37 -10.21 12.92
C THR A 76 6.32 -9.11 13.06
N VAL A 77 6.73 -7.87 12.86
CA VAL A 77 5.81 -6.72 12.86
C VAL A 77 4.77 -6.88 11.74
N ILE A 78 5.19 -7.26 10.52
CA ILE A 78 4.28 -7.51 9.39
C ILE A 78 3.23 -8.59 9.75
N ASP A 79 3.67 -9.74 10.24
CA ASP A 79 2.76 -10.83 10.61
C ASP A 79 1.77 -10.41 11.69
N VAL A 80 2.22 -9.68 12.73
CA VAL A 80 1.34 -9.26 13.82
C VAL A 80 0.33 -8.24 13.32
N VAL A 81 0.77 -7.22 12.59
CA VAL A 81 -0.09 -6.16 12.04
C VAL A 81 -1.17 -6.76 11.13
N HIS A 82 -0.81 -7.66 10.21
CA HIS A 82 -1.77 -8.21 9.25
C HIS A 82 -2.58 -9.40 9.79
N LYS A 83 -1.95 -10.36 10.48
CA LYS A 83 -2.61 -11.63 10.86
C LYS A 83 -3.27 -11.59 12.24
N LYS A 84 -2.75 -10.79 13.16
CA LYS A 84 -3.26 -10.70 14.55
C LYS A 84 -4.11 -9.47 14.75
N LEU A 85 -3.61 -8.30 14.38
CA LEU A 85 -4.31 -7.02 14.54
C LEU A 85 -5.27 -6.71 13.37
N ARG A 86 -5.08 -7.37 12.22
CA ARG A 86 -5.88 -7.17 10.99
C ARG A 86 -5.94 -5.71 10.53
N LEU A 87 -4.84 -4.97 10.73
CA LEU A 87 -4.73 -3.59 10.26
C LEU A 87 -4.44 -3.57 8.76
N TYR A 88 -5.09 -2.63 8.08
CA TYR A 88 -4.88 -2.31 6.67
C TYR A 88 -4.14 -0.99 6.54
N ALA A 89 -3.29 -0.89 5.51
CA ALA A 89 -2.53 0.30 5.23
C ALA A 89 -3.28 1.16 4.21
N TYR A 90 -3.92 2.22 4.66
CA TYR A 90 -4.64 3.17 3.82
C TYR A 90 -3.68 4.24 3.30
N LYS A 91 -3.69 4.45 1.98
CA LYS A 91 -2.92 5.52 1.35
C LYS A 91 -3.65 6.84 1.55
N LEU A 92 -2.94 7.87 2.01
CA LEU A 92 -3.50 9.21 2.09
C LEU A 92 -3.83 9.71 0.68
N GLN A 93 -5.09 10.09 0.48
CA GLN A 93 -5.55 10.78 -0.72
C GLN A 93 -5.51 12.28 -0.45
N LEU A 94 -4.85 13.01 -1.35
CA LEU A 94 -4.98 14.46 -1.42
C LEU A 94 -6.09 14.72 -2.42
N LEU A 95 -7.25 15.15 -1.92
CA LEU A 95 -8.39 15.54 -2.75
C LEU A 95 -8.45 17.06 -2.78
N HIS A 96 -8.61 17.62 -3.97
CA HIS A 96 -9.09 18.99 -4.09
C HIS A 96 -10.60 18.97 -3.92
N GLU A 97 -11.11 19.95 -3.17
CA GLU A 97 -12.55 20.17 -3.10
C GLU A 97 -13.05 20.59 -4.48
N LEU A 98 -13.98 19.80 -5.04
CA LEU A 98 -14.65 20.10 -6.30
C LEU A 98 -15.94 20.83 -5.98
N LYS A 99 -16.10 22.04 -6.50
CA LYS A 99 -17.34 22.80 -6.45
C LYS A 99 -18.35 22.22 -7.44
N LEU A 100 -19.62 22.49 -7.22
CA LEU A 100 -20.71 22.01 -8.09
C LEU A 100 -20.52 22.46 -9.55
N ASP A 101 -20.00 23.67 -9.75
CA ASP A 101 -19.79 24.27 -11.07
C ASP A 101 -18.51 23.78 -11.79
N ASP A 102 -17.59 23.13 -11.07
CA ASP A 102 -16.33 22.67 -11.68
C ASP A 102 -16.59 21.58 -12.74
N LYS A 103 -17.60 20.72 -12.52
CA LYS A 103 -17.94 19.65 -13.45
C LYS A 103 -18.43 20.17 -14.80
N PRO A 104 -19.46 21.05 -14.87
CA PRO A 104 -19.89 21.61 -16.15
C PRO A 104 -18.79 22.44 -16.80
N GLN A 105 -18.04 23.27 -16.05
CA GLN A 105 -16.96 24.08 -16.62
C GLN A 105 -15.85 23.23 -17.24
N ARG A 106 -15.43 22.16 -16.57
CA ARG A 106 -14.42 21.22 -17.11
C ARG A 106 -14.91 20.51 -18.37
N ARG A 107 -16.21 20.22 -18.45
CA ARG A 107 -16.81 19.61 -19.63
C ARG A 107 -16.82 20.59 -20.80
N THR A 108 -17.29 21.81 -20.59
CA THR A 108 -17.29 22.86 -21.62
C THR A 108 -15.88 23.12 -22.14
N PHE A 109 -14.90 23.26 -21.25
CA PHE A 109 -13.49 23.40 -21.64
C PHE A 109 -12.99 22.22 -22.48
N ALA A 110 -13.32 20.98 -22.10
CA ALA A 110 -12.90 19.80 -22.85
C ALA A 110 -13.53 19.73 -24.25
N GLU A 111 -14.81 20.08 -24.37
CA GLU A 111 -15.53 20.15 -25.65
C GLU A 111 -14.94 21.25 -26.56
N GLU A 112 -14.64 22.44 -26.01
CA GLU A 112 -13.99 23.53 -26.76
C GLU A 112 -12.57 23.16 -27.23
N MET A 113 -11.77 22.53 -26.37
CA MET A 113 -10.41 22.10 -26.74
C MET A 113 -10.43 21.00 -27.81
N LEU A 114 -11.41 20.09 -27.74
CA LEU A 114 -11.59 19.05 -28.75
C LEU A 114 -11.89 19.69 -30.11
N GLN A 115 -12.85 20.61 -30.16
CA GLN A 115 -13.22 21.29 -31.40
C GLN A 115 -12.03 22.05 -32.01
N LYS A 116 -11.26 22.79 -31.20
CA LYS A 116 -10.05 23.49 -31.70
C LYS A 116 -8.99 22.56 -32.26
N THR A 117 -8.92 21.32 -31.75
CA THR A 117 -7.96 20.32 -32.24
C THR A 117 -8.46 19.66 -33.54
N GLU A 118 -9.77 19.56 -33.72
CA GLU A 118 -10.39 19.08 -34.98
C GLU A 118 -10.34 20.15 -36.09
N ASP A 119 -10.48 21.42 -35.73
CA ASP A 119 -10.48 22.55 -36.68
C ASP A 119 -9.06 22.89 -37.21
N ASP A 120 -8.00 22.70 -36.40
CA ASP A 120 -6.62 22.98 -36.77
C ASP A 120 -5.65 21.88 -36.27
N GLU A 121 -5.10 21.11 -37.22
CA GLU A 121 -4.13 20.04 -36.95
C GLU A 121 -2.85 20.55 -36.24
N ASN A 122 -2.49 21.83 -36.41
CA ASN A 122 -1.32 22.44 -35.80
C ASN A 122 -1.62 23.18 -34.49
N PHE A 123 -2.89 23.21 -34.04
CA PHE A 123 -3.28 23.94 -32.83
C PHE A 123 -2.39 23.59 -31.63
N LEU A 124 -2.17 22.29 -31.39
CA LEU A 124 -1.36 21.80 -30.27
C LEU A 124 0.13 22.23 -30.35
N GLN A 125 0.66 22.51 -31.54
CA GLN A 125 2.03 23.03 -31.72
C GLN A 125 2.16 24.47 -31.24
N SER A 126 1.05 25.22 -31.18
CA SER A 126 1.02 26.61 -30.70
C SER A 126 0.72 26.74 -29.20
N VAL A 127 0.35 25.64 -28.52
CA VAL A 127 -0.02 25.65 -27.11
C VAL A 127 1.22 25.51 -26.22
N ILE A 128 1.42 26.49 -25.34
CA ILE A 128 2.41 26.42 -24.25
C ILE A 128 1.68 26.04 -22.96
N PHE A 129 2.01 24.88 -22.41
CA PHE A 129 1.58 24.51 -21.07
C PHE A 129 2.53 25.12 -20.05
N SER A 130 2.02 25.68 -18.95
CA SER A 130 2.86 26.09 -17.83
C SER A 130 2.25 25.66 -16.51
N ASP A 131 3.10 25.35 -15.54
CA ASP A 131 2.68 24.97 -14.19
C ASP A 131 3.70 25.44 -13.14
N GLU A 132 3.24 25.58 -11.91
CA GLU A 132 4.06 25.87 -10.73
C GLU A 132 4.07 24.67 -9.78
N ALA A 133 5.26 24.15 -9.48
CA ALA A 133 5.46 23.11 -8.49
C ALA A 133 6.17 23.65 -7.25
N THR A 134 5.55 23.50 -6.08
CA THR A 134 6.14 23.84 -4.78
C THR A 134 6.71 22.60 -4.08
N PHE A 135 8.00 22.64 -3.74
CA PHE A 135 8.68 21.58 -2.99
C PHE A 135 9.00 22.05 -1.57
N HIS A 136 8.50 21.32 -0.57
CA HIS A 136 8.79 21.63 0.83
C HIS A 136 10.02 20.86 1.33
N VAL A 137 10.98 21.57 1.92
CA VAL A 137 12.21 20.99 2.49
C VAL A 137 11.93 20.20 3.77
N SER A 138 10.79 20.43 4.40
CA SER A 138 10.42 19.83 5.69
C SER A 138 10.19 18.31 5.65
N GLY A 139 10.06 17.69 4.46
CA GLY A 139 9.88 16.24 4.32
C GLY A 139 8.58 15.68 4.93
N ILE A 140 7.69 16.57 5.39
CA ILE A 140 6.56 16.24 6.28
C ILE A 140 5.54 15.31 5.60
N VAL A 141 5.47 15.28 4.27
CA VAL A 141 4.57 14.37 3.54
C VAL A 141 5.19 13.83 2.26
N ASN A 142 5.95 12.74 2.38
CA ASN A 142 6.16 11.89 1.20
C ASN A 142 4.88 11.07 0.95
N ARG A 143 4.06 11.52 0.00
CA ARG A 143 2.76 10.91 -0.39
C ARG A 143 2.89 9.45 -0.81
N HIS A 144 4.05 9.02 -1.29
CA HIS A 144 4.31 7.62 -1.66
C HIS A 144 4.52 6.73 -0.44
N ASN A 145 5.05 7.30 0.65
CA ASN A 145 5.43 6.55 1.84
C ASN A 145 4.46 6.74 3.02
N THR A 146 3.53 7.69 2.92
CA THR A 146 2.58 7.94 4.01
C THR A 146 1.37 7.03 3.89
N ARG A 147 1.29 6.07 4.82
CA ARG A 147 0.14 5.19 4.99
C ARG A 147 -0.36 5.30 6.43
N ILE A 148 -1.66 5.21 6.62
CA ILE A 148 -2.28 5.12 7.93
C ILE A 148 -2.74 3.69 8.14
N TRP A 149 -2.34 3.10 9.27
CA TRP A 149 -2.76 1.76 9.67
C TRP A 149 -4.06 1.85 10.46
N GLY A 150 -5.09 1.13 10.03
CA GLY A 150 -6.40 1.12 10.68
C GLY A 150 -7.18 -0.16 10.38
N LEU A 151 -8.20 -0.46 11.18
CA LEU A 151 -9.17 -1.51 10.87
C LEU A 151 -10.15 -1.08 9.78
N GLU A 152 -10.45 0.22 9.75
CA GLU A 152 -11.32 0.89 8.79
C GLU A 152 -10.60 2.10 8.19
N ASN A 153 -11.12 2.60 7.07
CA ASN A 153 -10.56 3.79 6.43
C ASN A 153 -10.79 5.01 7.35
N PRO A 154 -9.71 5.66 7.84
CA PRO A 154 -9.85 6.73 8.81
C PRO A 154 -10.39 8.05 8.23
N HIS A 155 -10.60 8.15 6.91
CA HIS A 155 -10.98 9.39 6.22
C HIS A 155 -10.14 10.60 6.66
N ALA A 156 -8.86 10.35 6.95
CA ALA A 156 -8.00 11.31 7.60
C ALA A 156 -7.69 12.47 6.67
N VAL A 157 -8.05 13.68 7.10
CA VAL A 157 -7.62 14.93 6.49
C VAL A 157 -6.32 15.34 7.16
N LEU A 158 -5.29 15.62 6.35
CA LEU A 158 -4.03 16.13 6.85
C LEU A 158 -3.91 17.60 6.49
N GLU A 159 -4.02 18.45 7.49
CA GLU A 159 -3.71 19.87 7.37
C GLU A 159 -2.19 20.07 7.41
N GLN A 160 -1.67 20.88 6.49
CA GLN A 160 -0.25 21.18 6.39
C GLN A 160 0.02 22.62 6.81
N ALA A 161 0.98 22.81 7.72
CA ALA A 161 1.48 24.13 8.07
C ALA A 161 2.11 24.81 6.84
N ARG A 162 1.62 26.01 6.51
CA ARG A 162 2.05 26.78 5.33
C ARG A 162 3.48 27.33 5.45
N ASP A 163 3.97 27.52 6.68
CA ASP A 163 5.28 28.15 6.98
C ASP A 163 6.46 27.18 7.03
N SER A 164 6.57 26.30 6.03
CA SER A 164 7.80 25.52 5.85
C SER A 164 8.62 26.10 4.70
N ARG A 165 9.96 26.10 4.86
CA ARG A 165 10.88 26.47 3.77
C ARG A 165 10.53 25.66 2.53
N LYS A 166 10.20 26.38 1.45
CA LYS A 166 9.73 25.82 0.19
C LYS A 166 10.50 26.43 -0.97
N VAL A 167 10.63 25.65 -2.03
CA VAL A 167 11.16 26.09 -3.31
C VAL A 167 10.02 25.99 -4.32
N SER A 168 9.66 27.10 -4.95
CA SER A 168 8.73 27.11 -6.07
C SER A 168 9.52 27.04 -7.37
N VAL A 169 9.06 26.18 -8.28
CA VAL A 169 9.62 26.01 -9.61
C VAL A 169 8.51 26.25 -10.61
N TRP A 170 8.72 27.20 -11.51
CA TRP A 170 7.88 27.39 -12.70
C TRP A 170 8.47 26.61 -13.88
N CYS A 171 7.61 25.97 -14.67
CA CYS A 171 8.00 25.28 -15.89
C CYS A 171 6.99 25.57 -17.01
N GLY A 172 7.49 25.93 -18.18
CA GLY A 172 6.72 25.99 -19.43
C GLY A 172 7.14 24.83 -20.36
N LEU A 173 6.19 24.27 -21.09
CA LEU A 173 6.36 23.19 -22.06
C LEU A 173 5.64 23.57 -23.36
N LEU A 174 6.38 23.61 -24.46
CA LEU A 174 5.87 23.83 -25.80
C LEU A 174 6.11 22.56 -26.63
N HIS A 175 5.19 22.25 -27.54
CA HIS A 175 5.38 21.19 -28.50
C HIS A 175 6.30 21.66 -29.64
N ASP A 176 7.56 21.24 -29.59
CA ASP A 176 8.52 21.28 -30.70
C ASP A 176 8.92 19.83 -31.02
N SER A 177 9.40 19.60 -32.24
CA SER A 177 10.00 18.38 -32.79
C SER A 177 10.99 17.63 -31.88
N ASN A 178 11.45 18.26 -30.78
CA ASN A 178 12.28 17.67 -29.73
C ASN A 178 11.85 17.99 -28.26
N TYR A 179 10.60 18.42 -28.01
CA TYR A 179 10.07 18.75 -26.66
C TYR A 179 11.00 19.65 -25.81
N ARG A 180 11.51 20.76 -26.36
CA ARG A 180 12.45 21.61 -25.61
C ARG A 180 12.23 23.10 -25.83
N ALA A 181 11.40 23.68 -24.96
CA ALA A 181 11.68 24.98 -24.38
C ALA A 181 11.40 24.88 -22.87
N PHE A 182 12.46 24.79 -22.06
CA PHE A 182 12.36 24.79 -20.60
C PHE A 182 12.80 26.15 -20.07
N TYR A 183 11.89 26.87 -19.43
CA TYR A 183 12.23 28.05 -18.63
C TYR A 183 12.05 27.68 -17.16
N LEU A 184 13.15 27.57 -16.42
CA LEU A 184 13.13 27.33 -14.98
C LEU A 184 13.37 28.67 -14.27
N PHE A 185 12.36 29.16 -13.59
CA PHE A 185 12.50 30.28 -12.66
C PHE A 185 12.38 29.74 -11.23
N GLN A 186 13.43 29.94 -10.44
CA GLN A 186 13.43 29.60 -9.01
C GLN A 186 13.23 30.88 -8.21
N SER A 187 12.11 30.98 -7.49
CA SER A 187 11.91 31.98 -6.46
C SER A 187 12.19 31.33 -5.09
N ASN A 188 13.22 31.82 -4.41
CA ASN A 188 13.36 31.59 -2.98
C ASN A 188 12.54 32.69 -2.31
N CYS A 189 11.38 32.36 -1.74
CA CYS A 189 10.75 33.28 -0.79
C CYS A 189 11.63 33.32 0.48
N PRO A 190 12.27 34.45 0.83
CA PRO A 190 12.73 34.65 2.19
C PRO A 190 11.49 34.69 3.08
N LEU A 191 11.60 34.14 4.29
CA LEU A 191 10.55 34.20 5.31
C LEU A 191 10.10 35.64 5.55
#